data_AF-A0A2A2K4Q1-F1
#
_entry.id   AF-A0A2A2K4Q1-F1
#
_cell.length_a   1.000
_cell.length_b   1.000
_cell.length_c   1.000
_cell.angle_alpha   90.00
_cell.angle_beta   90.00
_cell.angle_gamma   90.00
#
_symmetry.space_group_name_H-M   'P 1'
#
loop_
_entity.id
_entity.type
_entity.pdbx_description
1 polymer ?
#
loop_
_entity_poly.entity_id
_entity_poly.type
_entity_poly.pdbx_seq_one_letter_code
_entity_poly.pdbx_strand_id
1 'polypeptide(L)'
;MRACGYEPPYSEDVTFPVPREIFPTGKKTARYGLVVRRSPDGNRPLEPVAMEWGFPTRVASKRDPAVKLDRFVTNARNLSSSMWKPSIANPERRCVVPFTHFAEPHPEGGKGDDGKPRQMWFSLPDQPIGFFAGLWRPTERGDAYAFCTTSPNETVAPWHPKAMPAILHPADLIIWLDGSHDDALALVRPYDGRMYEQHEVALSTTNLADKLAETHGLAKADARKVIDAVFADITAAVAAGEEVSINNFGKFKLKETPERQGRNPSNGEAITIAAQRKLTFAPGKQTRDRMNGN
;
A
#
# COMPACT_ATOMS: atom_id res chain seq x y z
N MET A 1 20.26 -13.96 -38.38
CA MET A 1 18.99 -13.56 -37.74
C MET A 1 19.34 -13.11 -36.32
N ARG A 2 19.47 -11.80 -36.07
CA ARG A 2 19.80 -11.28 -34.73
C ARG A 2 18.50 -11.34 -33.92
N ALA A 3 18.45 -12.21 -32.92
CA ALA A 3 17.37 -12.21 -31.96
C ALA A 3 17.38 -10.85 -31.25
N CYS A 4 16.28 -10.11 -31.35
CA CYS A 4 16.04 -8.92 -30.56
C CYS A 4 15.82 -9.34 -29.11
N GLY A 5 16.91 -9.68 -28.42
CA GLY A 5 16.90 -9.91 -26.98
C GLY A 5 16.82 -8.57 -26.26
N TYR A 6 15.84 -8.43 -25.37
CA TYR A 6 15.77 -7.32 -24.43
C TYR A 6 16.78 -7.63 -23.31
N GLU A 7 17.97 -7.01 -23.36
CA GLU A 7 18.84 -6.96 -22.18
C GLU A 7 18.19 -6.01 -21.16
N PRO A 8 17.90 -6.47 -19.93
CA PRO A 8 17.44 -5.58 -18.88
C PRO A 8 18.48 -4.47 -18.69
N PRO A 9 18.10 -3.19 -18.65
CA PRO A 9 19.04 -2.07 -18.55
C PRO A 9 19.67 -1.92 -17.15
N TYR A 10 19.60 -2.95 -16.30
CA TYR A 10 20.12 -2.96 -14.94
C TYR A 10 21.04 -4.16 -14.74
N SER A 11 22.13 -3.98 -13.98
CA SER A 11 22.96 -5.11 -13.56
C SER A 11 22.16 -6.05 -12.66
N GLU A 12 22.36 -7.37 -12.80
CA GLU A 12 21.65 -8.41 -12.05
C GLU A 12 21.72 -8.23 -10.52
N ASP A 13 22.71 -7.48 -10.03
CA ASP A 13 22.98 -7.28 -8.60
C ASP A 13 22.30 -6.07 -7.94
N VAL A 14 21.50 -5.25 -8.66
CA VAL A 14 20.78 -4.15 -8.00
C VAL A 14 19.52 -4.68 -7.30
N THR A 15 19.72 -5.21 -6.09
CA THR A 15 18.61 -5.51 -5.19
C THR A 15 18.05 -4.17 -4.69
N PHE A 16 17.06 -3.62 -5.38
CA PHE A 16 16.25 -2.54 -4.82
C PHE A 16 15.29 -3.17 -3.81
N PRO A 17 15.42 -2.93 -2.49
CA PRO A 17 14.37 -3.31 -1.57
C PRO A 17 13.19 -2.38 -1.86
N VAL A 18 12.34 -2.72 -2.82
CA VAL A 18 11.10 -1.98 -3.04
C VAL A 18 10.27 -2.23 -1.78
N PRO A 19 10.07 -1.24 -0.91
CA PRO A 19 9.26 -1.45 0.28
C PRO A 19 7.86 -1.83 -0.18
N ARG A 20 7.23 -2.80 0.51
CA ARG A 20 5.89 -3.31 0.19
C ARG A 20 4.85 -2.19 0.06
N GLU A 21 5.06 -1.09 0.80
CA GLU A 21 4.28 0.14 0.76
C GLU A 21 5.24 1.34 0.71
N ILE A 22 4.98 2.27 -0.21
CA ILE A 22 5.71 3.54 -0.29
C ILE A 22 4.83 4.63 0.34
N PHE A 23 5.45 5.50 1.13
CA PHE A 23 4.78 6.65 1.73
C PHE A 23 5.50 7.93 1.33
N PRO A 24 4.80 9.08 1.34
CA PRO A 24 5.43 10.36 1.00
C PRO A 24 6.48 10.78 2.02
N THR A 25 7.38 11.68 1.62
CA THR A 25 8.36 12.29 2.53
C THR A 25 7.66 12.89 3.75
N GLY A 26 8.12 12.46 4.92
CA GLY A 26 7.73 13.06 6.19
C GLY A 26 8.67 14.21 6.57
N LYS A 27 8.29 15.00 7.58
CA LYS A 27 9.09 16.15 8.05
C LYS A 27 10.54 15.81 8.46
N LYS A 28 10.79 14.58 8.91
CA LYS A 28 12.09 14.15 9.44
C LYS A 28 12.83 13.17 8.52
N THR A 29 12.13 12.53 7.59
CA THR A 29 12.67 11.39 6.85
C THR A 29 12.21 11.48 5.41
N ALA A 30 13.18 11.68 4.52
CA ALA A 30 13.01 11.56 3.09
C ALA A 30 12.50 10.16 2.76
N ARG A 31 11.50 10.06 1.90
CA ARG A 31 11.07 8.78 1.33
C ARG A 31 11.16 8.87 -0.18
N TYR A 32 11.75 7.85 -0.77
CA TYR A 32 12.02 7.80 -2.19
C TYR A 32 11.02 6.86 -2.85
N GLY A 33 10.50 7.26 -4.00
CA GLY A 33 9.72 6.42 -4.89
C GLY A 33 10.44 6.26 -6.22
N LEU A 34 10.20 5.12 -6.87
CA LEU A 34 10.69 4.89 -8.22
C LEU A 34 9.77 5.62 -9.20
N VAL A 35 10.35 6.40 -10.10
CA VAL A 35 9.64 6.99 -11.24
C VAL A 35 10.35 6.60 -12.52
N VAL A 36 9.66 6.62 -13.65
CA VAL A 36 10.26 6.43 -14.97
C VAL A 36 10.17 7.74 -15.74
N ARG A 37 11.28 8.23 -16.29
CA ARG A 37 11.33 9.46 -17.09
C ARG A 37 12.13 9.25 -18.38
N ARG A 38 12.10 10.24 -19.26
CA ARG A 38 13.04 10.32 -20.39
C ARG A 38 14.45 10.58 -19.83
N SER A 39 15.41 9.80 -20.29
CA SER A 39 16.82 10.01 -19.98
C SER A 39 17.31 11.30 -20.66
N PRO A 40 18.14 12.12 -19.98
CA PRO A 40 18.74 13.30 -20.58
C PRO A 40 19.79 12.95 -21.65
N ASP A 41 20.23 11.68 -21.72
CA ASP A 41 21.32 11.22 -22.58
C ASP A 41 20.83 10.43 -23.82
N GLY A 42 21.63 10.46 -24.89
CA GLY A 42 21.42 9.63 -26.08
C GLY A 42 20.10 9.89 -26.83
N ASN A 43 19.46 8.84 -27.36
CA ASN A 43 18.19 8.93 -28.10
C ASN A 43 16.95 8.98 -27.17
N ARG A 44 17.11 9.53 -25.95
CA ARG A 44 16.08 9.69 -24.89
C ARG A 44 15.34 8.38 -24.52
N PRO A 45 16.06 7.27 -24.19
CA PRO A 45 15.41 6.07 -23.66
C PRO A 45 14.69 6.36 -22.34
N LEU A 46 13.79 5.48 -21.92
CA LEU A 46 13.19 5.56 -20.59
C LEU A 46 14.17 5.04 -19.54
N GLU A 47 14.32 5.77 -18.44
CA GLU A 47 15.14 5.38 -17.28
C GLU A 47 14.29 5.41 -16.01
N PRO A 48 14.43 4.43 -15.09
CA PRO A 48 13.88 4.53 -13.77
C PRO A 48 14.85 5.29 -12.87
N VAL A 49 14.30 6.16 -12.02
CA VAL A 49 15.07 6.98 -11.10
C VAL A 49 14.35 7.00 -9.76
N ALA A 50 15.09 6.80 -8.68
CA ALA A 50 14.57 7.01 -7.33
C ALA A 50 14.58 8.50 -7.00
N MET A 51 13.41 9.07 -6.74
CA MET A 51 13.24 10.49 -6.43
C MET A 51 12.52 10.67 -5.11
N GLU A 52 12.77 11.79 -4.42
CA GLU A 52 12.07 12.11 -3.19
C GLU A 52 10.58 12.37 -3.47
N TRP A 53 9.68 11.75 -2.72
CA TRP A 53 8.24 11.94 -2.92
C TRP A 53 7.73 13.18 -2.19
N GLY A 54 7.62 14.27 -2.94
CA GLY A 54 6.96 15.52 -2.56
C GLY A 54 7.82 16.74 -2.82
N PHE A 55 7.25 17.74 -3.50
CA PHE A 55 7.96 18.98 -3.80
C PHE A 55 8.16 19.79 -2.52
N PRO A 56 9.41 20.15 -2.15
CA PRO A 56 9.68 20.95 -0.98
C PRO A 56 9.12 22.36 -1.16
N THR A 57 8.45 22.85 -0.12
CA THR A 57 7.97 24.23 -0.01
C THR A 57 8.00 24.66 1.45
N ARG A 58 7.98 25.96 1.70
CA ARG A 58 7.84 26.53 3.04
C ARG A 58 6.46 27.14 3.21
N VAL A 59 5.80 26.84 4.32
CA VAL A 59 4.51 27.40 4.70
C VAL A 59 4.61 28.08 6.06
N ALA A 60 3.85 29.15 6.27
CA ALA A 60 3.79 29.81 7.58
C ALA A 60 3.20 28.87 8.64
N SER A 61 3.76 28.86 9.85
CA SER A 61 3.17 28.14 10.97
C SER A 61 1.83 28.77 11.36
N LYS A 62 0.85 27.92 11.69
CA LYS A 62 -0.46 28.37 12.20
C LYS A 62 -0.36 29.04 13.57
N ARG A 63 0.67 28.71 14.37
CA ARG A 63 0.89 29.28 15.71
C ARG A 63 1.64 30.60 15.65
N ASP A 64 2.58 30.73 14.71
CA ASP A 64 3.39 31.92 14.50
C ASP A 64 3.71 32.08 13.00
N PRO A 65 3.05 33.01 12.30
CA PRO A 65 3.26 33.20 10.85
C PRO A 65 4.69 33.60 10.43
N ALA A 66 5.50 34.12 11.35
CA ALA A 66 6.91 34.44 11.11
C ALA A 66 7.76 33.17 10.97
N VAL A 67 7.39 32.08 11.65
CA VAL A 67 8.05 30.79 11.54
C VAL A 67 7.61 30.09 10.25
N LYS A 68 8.59 29.79 9.38
CA LYS A 68 8.37 28.98 8.18
C LYS A 68 8.64 27.50 8.48
N LEU A 69 7.69 26.66 8.12
CA LEU A 69 7.75 25.21 8.27
C LEU A 69 7.94 24.57 6.90
N ASP A 70 8.83 23.58 6.82
CA ASP A 70 8.98 22.76 5.63
C ASP A 70 7.75 21.87 5.43
N ARG A 71 7.32 21.79 4.19
CA ARG A 71 6.21 20.97 3.71
C ARG A 71 6.61 20.35 2.38
N PHE A 72 6.16 19.13 2.16
CA PHE A 72 6.39 18.39 0.92
C PHE A 72 5.04 18.19 0.24
N VAL A 73 4.86 18.75 -0.95
CA VAL A 73 3.60 18.70 -1.69
C VAL A 73 3.66 17.51 -2.65
N THR A 74 2.86 16.49 -2.35
CA THR A 74 2.89 15.18 -3.03
C THR A 74 1.97 15.11 -4.25
N ASN A 75 0.93 15.95 -4.25
CA ASN A 75 -0.19 15.89 -5.19
C ASN A 75 -0.31 17.24 -5.92
N ALA A 76 -0.09 17.22 -7.24
CA ALA A 76 -0.25 18.38 -8.10
C ALA A 76 -1.73 18.54 -8.50
N ARG A 77 -2.40 19.56 -7.98
CA ARG A 77 -3.84 19.79 -8.22
C ARG A 77 -4.11 20.99 -9.13
N ASN A 78 -3.62 22.17 -8.76
CA ASN A 78 -3.80 23.39 -9.55
C ASN A 78 -2.63 23.56 -10.55
N LEU A 79 -2.70 22.92 -11.70
CA LEU A 79 -1.61 22.84 -12.67
C LEU A 79 -1.24 24.17 -13.35
N SER A 80 -2.11 25.18 -13.28
CA SER A 80 -1.82 26.53 -13.75
C SER A 80 -1.00 27.35 -12.75
N SER A 81 -0.88 26.89 -11.49
CA SER A 81 -0.10 27.60 -10.47
C SER A 81 1.40 27.58 -10.77
N SER A 82 2.12 28.60 -10.29
CA SER A 82 3.57 28.74 -10.45
C SER A 82 4.37 27.56 -9.91
N MET A 83 3.81 26.77 -8.98
CA MET A 83 4.44 25.57 -8.45
C MET A 83 4.54 24.44 -9.50
N TRP A 84 3.52 24.29 -10.34
CA TRP A 84 3.35 23.13 -11.22
C TRP A 84 3.50 23.44 -12.70
N LYS A 85 3.09 24.64 -13.14
CA LYS A 85 3.14 25.08 -14.53
C LYS A 85 4.52 24.84 -15.19
N PRO A 86 5.66 25.13 -14.53
CA PRO A 86 6.97 24.88 -15.13
C PRO A 86 7.30 23.39 -15.34
N SER A 87 6.70 22.47 -14.56
CA SER A 87 6.92 21.03 -14.71
C SER A 87 5.98 20.42 -15.74
N ILE A 88 4.70 20.78 -15.74
CA ILE A 88 3.75 20.19 -16.71
C ILE A 88 3.93 20.72 -18.14
N ALA A 89 4.36 21.98 -18.29
CA ALA A 89 4.62 22.57 -19.61
C ALA A 89 5.92 22.09 -20.25
N ASN A 90 6.81 21.44 -19.48
CA ASN A 90 8.09 20.96 -19.96
C ASN A 90 8.11 19.41 -19.98
N PRO A 91 8.14 18.76 -21.15
CA PRO A 91 8.29 17.31 -21.29
C PRO A 91 9.42 16.70 -20.44
N GLU A 92 10.56 17.39 -20.31
CA GLU A 92 11.70 16.91 -19.52
C GLU A 92 11.41 16.84 -18.01
N ARG A 93 10.34 17.49 -17.54
CA ARG A 93 9.92 17.51 -16.12
C ARG A 93 8.69 16.65 -15.87
N ARG A 94 8.31 15.79 -16.83
CA ARG A 94 7.28 14.78 -16.67
C ARG A 94 7.91 13.41 -16.47
N CYS A 95 7.25 12.60 -15.66
CA CYS A 95 7.61 11.22 -15.39
C CYS A 95 6.33 10.38 -15.25
N VAL A 96 6.46 9.06 -15.28
CA VAL A 96 5.36 8.15 -14.91
C VAL A 96 5.72 7.48 -13.60
N VAL A 97 4.75 7.40 -12.69
CA VAL A 97 4.94 6.80 -11.36
C VAL A 97 4.26 5.43 -11.34
N PRO A 98 5.02 4.32 -11.45
CA PRO A 98 4.43 2.99 -11.43
C PRO A 98 3.82 2.67 -10.06
N PHE A 99 2.66 2.02 -10.05
CA PHE A 99 2.01 1.52 -8.85
C PHE A 99 1.30 0.19 -9.12
N THR A 100 1.14 -0.64 -8.09
CA THR A 100 0.26 -1.83 -8.16
C THR A 100 -1.07 -1.55 -7.48
N HIS A 101 -1.03 -0.79 -6.39
CA HIS A 101 -2.19 -0.40 -5.61
C HIS A 101 -2.02 1.03 -5.11
N PHE A 102 -3.13 1.72 -4.89
CA PHE A 102 -3.14 2.98 -4.15
C PHE A 102 -4.23 2.97 -3.10
N ALA A 103 -4.07 3.82 -2.09
CA ALA A 103 -4.96 3.83 -0.95
C ALA A 103 -5.54 5.23 -0.73
N GLU A 104 -6.81 5.28 -0.36
CA GLU A 104 -7.44 6.48 0.20
C GLU A 104 -7.85 6.21 1.65
N PRO A 105 -7.79 7.21 2.55
CA PRO A 105 -8.26 7.05 3.92
C PRO A 105 -9.73 6.65 3.94
N HIS A 106 -10.10 5.69 4.79
CA HIS A 106 -11.50 5.32 4.96
C HIS A 106 -12.30 6.51 5.55
N PRO A 107 -13.48 6.86 5.00
CA PRO A 107 -14.23 8.07 5.39
C PRO A 107 -14.69 8.04 6.85
N GLU A 108 -15.01 6.86 7.37
CA GLU A 108 -15.35 6.65 8.80
C GLU A 108 -14.13 6.66 9.72
N GLY A 109 -12.91 6.73 9.18
CA GLY A 109 -11.68 6.61 9.92
C GLY A 109 -11.51 5.23 10.57
N GLY A 110 -10.92 5.22 11.76
CA GLY A 110 -10.65 3.99 12.52
C GLY A 110 -9.28 3.38 12.23
N LYS A 111 -9.03 2.22 12.84
CA LYS A 111 -7.81 1.44 12.66
C LYS A 111 -8.13 0.13 11.92
N GLY A 112 -7.26 -0.28 11.01
CA GLY A 112 -7.25 -1.64 10.49
C GLY A 112 -6.72 -2.62 11.54
N ASP A 113 -6.71 -3.90 11.18
CA ASP A 113 -6.27 -4.99 12.06
C ASP A 113 -4.76 -4.90 12.38
N ASP A 114 -4.00 -4.18 11.56
CA ASP A 114 -2.59 -3.85 11.79
C ASP A 114 -2.38 -2.64 12.74
N GLY A 115 -3.47 -2.06 13.26
CA GLY A 115 -3.46 -0.90 14.14
C GLY A 115 -3.16 0.43 13.44
N LYS A 116 -2.98 0.46 12.12
CA LYS A 116 -2.80 1.67 11.31
C LYS A 116 -4.14 2.27 10.87
N PRO A 117 -4.19 3.54 10.43
CA PRO A 117 -5.44 4.13 9.94
C PRO A 117 -6.05 3.30 8.82
N ARG A 118 -7.34 2.96 8.94
CA ARG A 118 -8.06 2.17 7.95
C ARG A 118 -7.99 2.84 6.58
N GLN A 119 -7.65 2.06 5.56
CA GLN A 119 -7.56 2.51 4.17
C GLN A 119 -8.55 1.75 3.30
N MET A 120 -8.99 2.39 2.22
CA MET A 120 -9.56 1.70 1.06
C MET A 120 -8.47 1.57 0.00
N TRP A 121 -8.21 0.34 -0.45
CA TRP A 121 -7.20 0.06 -1.46
C TRP A 121 -7.85 -0.14 -2.83
N PHE A 122 -7.22 0.39 -3.86
CA PHE A 122 -7.66 0.31 -5.25
C PHE A 122 -6.59 -0.34 -6.12
N SER A 123 -7.02 -1.14 -7.09
CA SER A 123 -6.15 -1.71 -8.12
C SER A 123 -6.80 -1.68 -9.50
N LEU A 124 -5.99 -1.89 -10.54
CA LEU A 124 -6.44 -1.94 -11.93
C LEU A 124 -6.43 -3.40 -12.39
N PRO A 125 -7.58 -3.98 -12.78
CA PRO A 125 -7.67 -5.40 -13.12
C PRO A 125 -6.96 -5.77 -14.43
N ASP A 126 -6.86 -4.82 -15.35
CA ASP A 126 -6.25 -4.95 -16.67
C ASP A 126 -4.81 -4.40 -16.73
N GLN A 127 -4.35 -3.76 -15.66
CA GLN A 127 -3.01 -3.19 -15.54
C GLN A 127 -2.37 -3.61 -14.21
N PRO A 128 -1.67 -4.78 -14.18
CA PRO A 128 -0.96 -5.23 -12.97
C PRO A 128 0.04 -4.20 -12.43
N ILE A 129 0.55 -3.32 -13.31
CA ILE A 129 1.28 -2.11 -12.97
C ILE A 129 0.57 -0.95 -13.67
N GLY A 130 -0.07 -0.08 -12.89
CA GLY A 130 -0.63 1.18 -13.35
C GLY A 130 0.39 2.32 -13.27
N PHE A 131 0.08 3.46 -13.88
CA PHE A 131 0.96 4.61 -13.94
C PHE A 131 0.24 5.90 -13.55
N PHE A 132 0.72 6.61 -12.52
CA PHE A 132 0.28 7.98 -12.29
C PHE A 132 1.01 8.96 -13.20
N ALA A 133 0.30 10.01 -13.60
CA ALA A 133 0.85 11.15 -14.30
C ALA A 133 1.77 11.95 -13.36
N GLY A 134 3.07 11.70 -13.44
CA GLY A 134 4.09 12.26 -12.55
C GLY A 134 4.74 13.55 -13.09
N LEU A 135 5.05 14.46 -12.17
CA LEU A 135 5.85 15.65 -12.40
C LEU A 135 7.09 15.59 -11.51
N TRP A 136 8.21 16.06 -12.00
CA TRP A 136 9.44 16.13 -11.20
C TRP A 136 10.20 17.44 -11.41
N ARG A 137 11.14 17.72 -10.50
CA ARG A 137 12.11 18.80 -10.61
C ARG A 137 13.34 18.54 -9.75
N PRO A 138 14.51 19.11 -10.12
CA PRO A 138 15.64 19.18 -9.20
C PRO A 138 15.33 20.08 -8.01
N THR A 139 15.87 19.72 -6.85
CA THR A 139 15.79 20.50 -5.60
C THR A 139 17.13 20.49 -4.87
N GLU A 140 17.29 21.32 -3.84
CA GLU A 140 18.49 21.32 -3.00
C GLU A 140 18.75 19.97 -2.30
N ARG A 141 17.71 19.13 -2.15
CA ARG A 141 17.79 17.80 -1.51
C ARG A 141 17.88 16.64 -2.51
N GLY A 142 18.08 16.97 -3.80
CA GLY A 142 18.02 16.03 -4.92
C GLY A 142 16.71 16.14 -5.70
N ASP A 143 16.55 15.28 -6.69
CA ASP A 143 15.35 15.25 -7.52
C ASP A 143 14.12 14.85 -6.69
N ALA A 144 13.04 15.62 -6.83
CA ALA A 144 11.78 15.36 -6.17
C ALA A 144 10.66 15.21 -7.20
N TYR A 145 9.72 14.30 -6.90
CA TYR A 145 8.55 14.06 -7.72
C TYR A 145 7.24 14.28 -6.93
N ALA A 146 6.18 14.56 -7.67
CA ALA A 146 4.79 14.58 -7.24
C ALA A 146 3.95 14.00 -8.39
N PHE A 147 2.71 13.61 -8.13
CA PHE A 147 1.82 13.20 -9.22
C PHE A 147 0.57 14.05 -9.28
N CYS A 148 0.01 14.18 -10.48
CA CYS A 148 -1.20 14.92 -10.73
C CYS A 148 -2.40 14.27 -10.04
N THR A 149 -3.34 15.09 -9.61
CA THR A 149 -4.64 14.67 -9.08
C THR A 149 -5.75 15.38 -9.83
N THR A 150 -6.90 14.73 -9.93
CA THR A 150 -8.08 15.20 -10.65
C THR A 150 -9.33 14.94 -9.80
N SER A 151 -10.52 15.25 -10.30
CA SER A 151 -11.78 14.84 -9.63
C SER A 151 -11.86 13.32 -9.54
N PRO A 152 -12.50 12.76 -8.49
CA PRO A 152 -12.66 11.31 -8.41
C PRO A 152 -13.66 10.81 -9.47
N ASN A 153 -13.49 9.56 -9.91
CA ASN A 153 -14.50 8.83 -10.67
C ASN A 153 -15.54 8.20 -9.70
N GLU A 154 -16.52 7.48 -10.26
CA GLU A 154 -17.61 6.86 -9.47
C GLU A 154 -17.12 5.85 -8.43
N THR A 155 -16.00 5.16 -8.70
CA THR A 155 -15.40 4.17 -7.79
C THR A 155 -14.70 4.84 -6.61
N VAL A 156 -13.94 5.92 -6.84
CA VAL A 156 -13.16 6.58 -5.78
C VAL A 156 -13.99 7.58 -4.99
N ALA A 157 -14.99 8.23 -5.60
CA ALA A 157 -15.76 9.31 -4.99
C ALA A 157 -16.42 8.96 -3.63
N PRO A 158 -16.96 7.75 -3.41
CA PRO A 158 -17.51 7.35 -2.11
C PRO A 158 -16.48 7.35 -0.97
N TRP A 159 -15.21 7.10 -1.30
CA TRP A 159 -14.11 6.98 -0.33
C TRP A 159 -13.35 8.30 -0.16
N HIS A 160 -13.14 9.03 -1.25
CA HIS A 160 -12.46 10.32 -1.24
C HIS A 160 -13.11 11.31 -2.23
N PRO A 161 -14.10 12.13 -1.79
CA PRO A 161 -14.93 12.93 -2.69
C PRO A 161 -14.21 14.12 -3.33
N LYS A 162 -12.99 14.43 -2.88
CA LYS A 162 -12.26 15.63 -3.31
C LYS A 162 -11.32 15.39 -4.48
N ALA A 163 -10.80 14.18 -4.66
CA ALA A 163 -9.87 13.87 -5.74
C ALA A 163 -9.55 12.38 -5.82
N MET A 164 -8.95 12.01 -6.94
CA MET A 164 -8.15 10.81 -7.11
C MET A 164 -6.82 11.16 -7.80
N PRO A 165 -5.80 10.28 -7.77
CA PRO A 165 -4.65 10.39 -8.66
C PRO A 165 -5.06 10.37 -10.14
N ALA A 166 -4.36 11.14 -10.99
CA ALA A 166 -4.52 11.02 -12.43
C ALA A 166 -3.74 9.78 -12.91
N ILE A 167 -4.47 8.78 -13.38
CA ILE A 167 -3.95 7.50 -13.85
C ILE A 167 -3.92 7.53 -15.38
N LEU A 168 -2.79 7.17 -15.97
CA LEU A 168 -2.58 7.12 -17.42
C LEU A 168 -2.94 5.74 -17.94
N HIS A 169 -3.58 5.68 -19.11
CA HIS A 169 -3.63 4.45 -19.88
C HIS A 169 -2.27 4.13 -20.49
N PRO A 170 -1.93 2.85 -20.72
CA PRO A 170 -0.68 2.46 -21.38
C PRO A 170 -0.49 3.13 -22.74
N ALA A 171 -1.57 3.34 -23.49
CA ALA A 171 -1.55 4.04 -24.79
C ALA A 171 -1.18 5.53 -24.68
N ASP A 172 -1.41 6.15 -23.52
CA ASP A 172 -1.21 7.58 -23.29
C ASP A 172 0.19 7.90 -22.73
N LEU A 173 1.01 6.91 -22.40
CA LEU A 173 2.31 7.13 -21.73
C LEU A 173 3.27 7.98 -22.58
N ILE A 174 3.29 7.76 -23.90
CA ILE A 174 4.14 8.54 -24.81
C ILE A 174 3.61 9.97 -24.96
N ILE A 175 2.29 10.13 -25.05
CA ILE A 175 1.65 11.45 -25.10
C ILE A 175 1.96 12.23 -23.81
N TRP A 176 1.87 11.57 -22.66
CA TRP A 176 2.25 12.18 -21.38
C TRP A 176 3.72 12.59 -21.34
N LEU A 177 4.63 11.72 -21.75
CA LEU A 177 6.06 12.01 -21.65
C LEU A 177 6.51 13.07 -22.66
N ASP A 178 6.09 12.97 -23.93
CA ASP A 178 6.65 13.76 -25.03
C ASP A 178 5.68 14.76 -25.67
N GLY A 179 4.38 14.65 -25.39
CA GLY A 179 3.35 15.49 -25.99
C GLY A 179 3.41 16.96 -25.60
N SER A 180 2.55 17.77 -26.21
CA SER A 180 2.47 19.19 -25.90
C SER A 180 1.99 19.44 -24.46
N HIS A 181 2.03 20.70 -24.04
CA HIS A 181 1.44 21.10 -22.76
C HIS A 181 -0.06 20.78 -22.69
N ASP A 182 -0.78 21.02 -23.80
CA ASP A 182 -2.23 20.83 -23.87
C ASP A 182 -2.59 19.34 -23.89
N ASP A 183 -1.81 18.52 -24.61
CA ASP A 183 -1.97 17.06 -24.59
C ASP A 183 -1.80 16.51 -23.16
N ALA A 184 -0.76 16.96 -22.46
CA ALA A 184 -0.52 16.54 -21.07
C ALA A 184 -1.67 16.97 -20.15
N LEU A 185 -2.20 18.19 -20.30
CA LEU A 185 -3.34 18.66 -19.51
C LEU A 185 -4.60 17.82 -19.76
N ALA A 186 -4.86 17.42 -21.01
CA ALA A 186 -6.02 16.60 -21.37
C ALA A 186 -6.01 15.21 -20.70
N LEU A 187 -4.82 14.69 -20.39
CA LEU A 187 -4.65 13.42 -19.69
C LEU A 187 -4.86 13.51 -18.17
N VAL A 188 -4.90 14.71 -17.59
CA VAL A 188 -5.18 14.90 -16.15
C VAL A 188 -6.68 14.93 -15.89
N ARG A 189 -7.31 13.77 -16.04
CA ARG A 189 -8.76 13.54 -15.91
C ARG A 189 -9.04 12.29 -15.07
N PRO A 190 -10.27 12.11 -14.56
CA PRO A 190 -10.64 10.89 -13.83
C PRO A 190 -10.37 9.67 -14.70
N TYR A 191 -9.84 8.61 -14.08
CA TYR A 191 -9.60 7.35 -14.79
C TYR A 191 -10.95 6.73 -15.19
N ASP A 192 -11.10 6.43 -16.48
CA ASP A 192 -12.32 5.89 -17.10
C ASP A 192 -12.26 4.36 -17.31
N GLY A 193 -11.13 3.72 -17.00
CA GLY A 193 -11.00 2.27 -17.00
C GLY A 193 -11.59 1.61 -15.75
N ARG A 194 -11.65 0.27 -15.77
CA ARG A 194 -12.12 -0.52 -14.62
C ARG A 194 -11.15 -0.41 -13.44
N MET A 195 -11.71 -0.43 -12.24
CA MET A 195 -10.95 -0.37 -10.99
C MET A 195 -11.61 -1.31 -9.98
N TYR A 196 -10.79 -2.02 -9.21
CA TYR A 196 -11.25 -2.86 -8.11
C TYR A 196 -11.02 -2.18 -6.78
N GLU A 197 -12.05 -2.18 -5.94
CA GLU A 197 -12.01 -1.80 -4.53
C GLU A 197 -11.67 -3.07 -3.73
N GLN A 198 -10.58 -3.02 -2.97
CA GLN A 198 -10.20 -4.13 -2.10
C GLN A 198 -10.83 -3.93 -0.73
N HIS A 199 -11.86 -4.72 -0.48
CA HIS A 199 -12.40 -4.90 0.86
C HIS A 199 -11.48 -5.85 1.62
N GLU A 200 -10.79 -5.34 2.64
CA GLU A 200 -10.14 -6.20 3.62
C GLU A 200 -11.23 -6.93 4.40
N VAL A 201 -11.53 -8.17 3.99
CA VAL A 201 -12.37 -9.09 4.77
C VAL A 201 -11.45 -9.88 5.69
N ALA A 202 -10.77 -9.18 6.59
CA ALA A 202 -10.15 -9.86 7.71
C ALA A 202 -11.30 -10.31 8.64
N LEU A 203 -11.40 -11.61 8.89
CA LEU A 203 -12.43 -12.15 9.78
C LEU A 203 -12.04 -11.81 11.22
N SER A 204 -12.36 -10.59 11.66
CA SER A 204 -12.12 -10.15 13.03
C SER A 204 -13.18 -10.71 13.99
N THR A 205 -12.92 -10.64 15.31
CA THR A 205 -13.92 -10.97 16.33
C THR A 205 -15.21 -10.17 16.16
N THR A 206 -15.13 -8.94 15.65
CA THR A 206 -16.29 -8.11 15.34
C THR A 206 -17.10 -8.71 14.20
N ASN A 207 -16.44 -9.12 13.10
CA ASN A 207 -17.14 -9.74 11.97
C ASN A 207 -17.76 -11.10 12.33
N LEU A 208 -17.10 -11.88 13.20
CA LEU A 208 -17.67 -13.10 13.76
C LEU A 208 -18.91 -12.82 14.62
N ALA A 209 -18.86 -11.79 15.48
CA ALA A 209 -19.98 -11.40 16.32
C ALA A 209 -21.17 -10.88 15.50
N ASP A 210 -20.91 -10.10 14.46
CA ASP A 210 -21.94 -9.62 13.54
C ASP A 210 -22.66 -10.79 12.85
N LYS A 211 -21.90 -11.74 12.29
CA LYS A 211 -22.49 -12.94 11.65
C LYS A 211 -23.29 -13.78 12.63
N LEU A 212 -22.77 -13.99 13.84
CA LEU A 212 -23.45 -14.76 14.88
C LEU A 212 -24.74 -14.06 15.33
N ALA A 213 -24.70 -12.73 15.48
CA ALA A 213 -25.86 -11.90 15.79
C ALA A 213 -26.93 -11.98 14.71
N GLU A 214 -26.57 -11.87 13.45
CA GLU A 214 -27.50 -11.96 12.32
C GLU A 214 -28.11 -13.37 12.19
N THR A 215 -27.27 -14.41 12.24
CA THR A 215 -27.69 -15.81 12.05
C THR A 215 -28.64 -16.28 13.15
N HIS A 216 -28.44 -15.81 14.38
CA HIS A 216 -29.18 -16.28 15.55
C HIS A 216 -30.08 -15.22 16.19
N GLY A 217 -30.22 -14.05 15.58
CA GLY A 217 -31.03 -12.95 16.12
C GLY A 217 -30.55 -12.43 17.48
N LEU A 218 -29.24 -12.52 17.77
CA LEU A 218 -28.67 -12.05 19.04
C LEU A 218 -28.36 -10.55 18.97
N ALA A 219 -28.35 -9.88 20.12
CA ALA A 219 -27.72 -8.57 20.22
C ALA A 219 -26.21 -8.70 19.95
N LYS A 220 -25.63 -7.77 19.16
CA LYS A 220 -24.20 -7.78 18.79
C LYS A 220 -23.27 -7.88 20.01
N ALA A 221 -23.62 -7.19 21.10
CA ALA A 221 -22.86 -7.21 22.34
C ALA A 221 -22.82 -8.62 22.97
N ASP A 222 -23.92 -9.36 22.91
CA ASP A 222 -24.00 -10.70 23.48
C ASP A 222 -23.32 -11.73 22.58
N ALA A 223 -23.45 -11.59 21.25
CA ALA A 223 -22.68 -12.39 20.30
C ALA A 223 -21.16 -12.23 20.52
N ARG A 224 -20.71 -11.00 20.79
CA ARG A 224 -19.31 -10.72 21.13
C ARG A 224 -18.87 -11.41 22.42
N LYS A 225 -19.66 -11.31 23.49
CA LYS A 225 -19.37 -11.99 24.76
C LYS A 225 -19.25 -13.51 24.60
N VAL A 226 -20.12 -14.12 23.81
CA VAL A 226 -20.08 -15.57 23.55
C VAL A 226 -18.76 -15.97 22.89
N ILE A 227 -18.33 -15.22 21.86
CA ILE A 227 -17.08 -15.52 21.16
C ILE A 227 -15.87 -15.33 22.10
N ASP A 228 -15.84 -14.22 22.84
CA ASP A 228 -14.76 -13.94 23.78
C ASP A 228 -14.67 -15.02 24.87
N ALA A 229 -15.81 -15.51 25.38
CA ALA A 229 -15.87 -16.60 26.36
C ALA A 229 -15.30 -17.92 25.80
N VAL A 230 -15.68 -18.31 24.57
CA VAL A 230 -15.17 -19.54 23.94
C VAL A 230 -13.64 -19.50 23.82
N PHE A 231 -13.06 -18.39 23.39
CA PHE A 231 -11.60 -18.27 23.27
C PHE A 231 -10.90 -18.20 24.63
N ALA A 232 -11.54 -17.61 25.65
CA ALA A 232 -11.04 -17.61 27.01
C ALA A 232 -10.97 -19.04 27.57
N ASP A 233 -12.04 -19.83 27.39
CA ASP A 233 -12.13 -21.21 27.87
C ASP A 233 -11.11 -22.13 27.18
N ILE A 234 -10.96 -21.99 25.85
CA ILE A 234 -9.93 -22.73 25.10
C ILE A 234 -8.53 -22.39 25.64
N THR A 235 -8.27 -21.11 25.87
CA THR A 235 -6.96 -20.64 26.36
C THR A 235 -6.69 -21.16 27.77
N ALA A 236 -7.68 -21.12 28.66
CA ALA A 236 -7.58 -21.60 30.03
C ALA A 236 -7.29 -23.11 30.09
N ALA A 237 -8.05 -23.91 29.34
CA ALA A 237 -7.86 -25.36 29.25
C ALA A 237 -6.46 -25.72 28.71
N VAL A 238 -6.03 -25.08 27.61
CA VAL A 238 -4.70 -25.31 27.05
C VAL A 238 -3.59 -24.87 28.01
N ALA A 239 -3.76 -23.75 28.73
CA ALA A 239 -2.79 -23.29 29.72
C ALA A 239 -2.65 -24.27 30.91
N ALA A 240 -3.74 -24.97 31.27
CA ALA A 240 -3.76 -26.04 32.25
C ALA A 240 -3.15 -27.37 31.72
N GLY A 241 -2.77 -27.43 30.44
CA GLY A 241 -2.21 -28.63 29.81
C GLY A 241 -3.26 -29.57 29.22
N GLU A 242 -4.52 -29.15 29.17
CA GLU A 242 -5.61 -29.94 28.59
C GLU A 242 -5.66 -29.80 27.06
N GLU A 243 -6.17 -30.83 26.38
CA GLU A 243 -6.47 -30.79 24.95
C GLU A 243 -7.95 -30.42 24.76
N VAL A 244 -8.20 -29.36 23.99
CA VAL A 244 -9.57 -28.97 23.61
C VAL A 244 -9.86 -29.47 22.20
N SER A 245 -10.76 -30.44 22.07
CA SER A 245 -11.19 -31.00 20.79
C SER A 245 -12.55 -30.44 20.38
N ILE A 246 -12.60 -29.69 19.28
CA ILE A 246 -13.84 -29.20 18.69
C ILE A 246 -14.20 -30.10 17.52
N ASN A 247 -15.36 -30.77 17.63
CA ASN A 247 -15.88 -31.65 16.60
C ASN A 247 -15.91 -30.95 15.24
N ASN A 248 -15.53 -31.67 14.19
CA ASN A 248 -15.55 -31.17 12.81
C ASN A 248 -14.66 -29.94 12.54
N PHE A 249 -13.82 -29.53 13.51
CA PHE A 249 -12.96 -28.36 13.40
C PHE A 249 -11.49 -28.71 13.67
N GLY A 250 -11.17 -29.28 14.82
CA GLY A 250 -9.78 -29.61 15.16
C GLY A 250 -9.52 -29.56 16.65
N LYS A 251 -8.23 -29.60 16.99
CA LYS A 251 -7.76 -29.75 18.36
C LYS A 251 -6.80 -28.64 18.72
N PHE A 252 -7.01 -28.02 19.87
CA PHE A 252 -6.08 -27.11 20.50
C PHE A 252 -5.32 -27.85 21.59
N LYS A 253 -4.00 -27.72 21.58
CA LYS A 253 -3.15 -28.36 22.60
C LYS A 253 -1.94 -27.52 22.92
N LEU A 254 -1.45 -27.72 24.13
CA LEU A 254 -0.21 -27.15 24.59
C LEU A 254 0.97 -27.84 23.90
N LYS A 255 1.85 -27.05 23.31
CA LYS A 255 3.16 -27.51 22.82
C LYS A 255 4.24 -26.83 23.62
N GLU A 256 5.00 -27.63 24.35
CA GLU A 256 6.20 -27.17 25.03
C GLU A 256 7.38 -27.30 24.08
N THR A 257 8.11 -26.21 23.91
CA THR A 257 9.37 -26.23 23.15
C THR A 257 10.49 -25.90 24.11
N PRO A 258 11.49 -26.79 24.27
CA PRO A 258 12.60 -26.55 25.17
C PRO A 258 13.48 -25.40 24.65
N GLU A 259 14.32 -24.90 25.56
CA GLU A 259 15.37 -23.96 25.20
C GLU A 259 16.27 -24.58 24.12
N ARG A 260 16.62 -23.78 23.11
CA ARG A 260 17.53 -24.23 22.04
C ARG A 260 18.32 -23.07 21.48
N GLN A 261 19.47 -23.40 20.89
CA GLN A 261 20.24 -22.46 20.11
C GLN A 261 19.59 -22.26 18.73
N GLY A 262 19.48 -21.00 18.31
CA GLY A 262 18.99 -20.59 16.99
C GLY A 262 19.93 -19.57 16.36
N ARG A 263 19.59 -19.13 15.15
CA ARG A 263 20.28 -18.01 14.49
C ARG A 263 19.29 -16.90 14.20
N ASN A 264 19.70 -15.66 14.42
CA ASN A 264 18.88 -14.51 14.04
C ASN A 264 18.76 -14.45 12.50
N PRO A 265 17.55 -14.47 11.92
CA PRO A 265 17.35 -14.45 10.48
C PRO A 265 17.96 -13.22 9.77
N SER A 266 18.14 -12.10 10.48
CA SER A 266 18.62 -10.85 9.87
C SER A 266 20.14 -10.73 9.79
N ASN A 267 20.90 -11.41 10.66
CA ASN A 267 22.36 -11.25 10.74
C ASN A 267 23.14 -12.56 10.98
N GLY A 268 22.46 -13.69 11.18
CA GLY A 268 23.07 -15.01 11.34
C GLY A 268 23.72 -15.28 12.70
N GLU A 269 23.69 -14.32 13.63
CA GLU A 269 24.28 -14.48 14.96
C GLU A 269 23.55 -15.55 15.77
N ALA A 270 24.30 -16.27 16.61
CA ALA A 270 23.75 -17.26 17.52
C ALA A 270 22.89 -16.58 18.58
N ILE A 271 21.64 -17.03 18.72
CA ILE A 271 20.70 -16.55 19.73
C ILE A 271 20.17 -17.72 20.54
N THR A 272 20.07 -17.55 21.85
CA THR A 272 19.37 -18.50 22.72
C THR A 272 17.87 -18.25 22.60
N ILE A 273 17.13 -19.25 22.12
CA ILE A 273 15.67 -19.23 22.09
C ILE A 273 15.18 -19.90 23.37
N ALA A 274 14.67 -19.11 24.30
CA ALA A 274 14.17 -19.58 25.58
C ALA A 274 13.07 -20.65 25.41
N ALA A 275 12.98 -21.53 26.42
CA ALA A 275 11.87 -22.47 26.54
C ALA A 275 10.54 -21.70 26.54
N GLN A 276 9.56 -22.21 25.81
CA GLN A 276 8.25 -21.55 25.69
C GLN A 276 7.14 -22.57 25.52
N ARG A 277 6.01 -22.26 26.13
CA ARG A 277 4.75 -22.99 26.01
C ARG A 277 3.89 -22.27 24.98
N LYS A 278 3.38 -22.98 23.98
CA LYS A 278 2.56 -22.41 22.90
C LYS A 278 1.25 -23.15 22.79
N LEU A 279 0.16 -22.42 22.57
CA LEU A 279 -1.06 -23.00 22.03
C LEU A 279 -0.81 -23.38 20.57
N THR A 280 -1.14 -24.62 20.22
CA THR A 280 -1.08 -25.12 18.84
C THR A 280 -2.43 -25.65 18.42
N PHE A 281 -2.78 -25.42 17.16
CA PHE A 281 -3.99 -25.96 16.54
C PHE A 281 -3.62 -27.05 15.53
N ALA A 282 -4.27 -28.19 15.64
CA ALA A 282 -4.22 -29.27 14.65
C ALA A 282 -5.59 -29.37 13.97
N PRO A 283 -5.72 -29.05 12.66
CA PRO A 283 -6.99 -29.11 11.97
C PRO A 283 -7.49 -30.56 11.90
N GLY A 284 -8.78 -30.76 12.14
CA GLY A 284 -9.45 -32.05 11.99
C GLY A 284 -9.53 -32.49 10.52
N LYS A 285 -9.89 -33.75 10.26
CA LYS A 285 -10.01 -34.29 8.89
C LYS A 285 -10.93 -33.43 8.02
N GLN A 286 -12.16 -33.19 8.48
CA GLN A 286 -13.14 -32.41 7.72
C GLN A 286 -12.70 -30.98 7.40
N THR A 287 -11.98 -30.34 8.33
CA THR A 287 -11.42 -29.00 8.11
C THR A 287 -10.34 -29.01 7.05
N ARG A 288 -9.47 -30.03 7.05
CA ARG A 288 -8.44 -30.20 6.01
C ARG A 288 -9.07 -30.51 4.65
N ASP A 289 -10.07 -31.38 4.62
CA ASP A 289 -10.79 -31.75 3.40
C ASP A 289 -11.42 -30.50 2.77
N ARG A 290 -12.15 -29.70 3.56
CA ARG A 290 -12.69 -28.38 3.14
C ARG A 290 -11.62 -27.41 2.62
N MET A 291 -10.45 -27.34 3.25
CA MET A 291 -9.36 -26.46 2.80
C MET A 291 -8.74 -26.90 1.48
N ASN A 292 -8.70 -28.21 1.21
CA ASN A 292 -8.11 -28.78 0.01
C ASN A 292 -9.13 -29.00 -1.12
N GLY A 293 -10.40 -28.62 -0.92
CA GLY A 293 -11.45 -28.78 -1.91
C GLY A 293 -11.94 -30.22 -2.12
N ASN A 294 -11.73 -31.10 -1.12
CA ASN A 294 -12.16 -32.50 -1.11
C ASN A 294 -13.40 -32.74 -0.26
#